data_AF-A0A8C3X009-F1
#
_entry.id   AF-A0A8C3X009-F1
#
_cell.length_a   1.000
_cell.length_b   1.000
_cell.length_c   1.000
_cell.angle_alpha   90.00
_cell.angle_beta   90.00
_cell.angle_gamma   90.00
#
_symmetry.space_group_name_H-M   'P 1'
#
loop_
_entity.id
_entity.type
_entity.pdbx_description
1 polymer ?
#
loop_
_entity_poly.entity_id
_entity_poly.type
_entity_poly.pdbx_seq_one_letter_code
_entity_poly.pdbx_strand_id
1 'polypeptide(L)'
;MSGMAALRLPRGLWTAAVTVMLVVLSAPVAEGRDSPLEPTVTISPSKTEALNHHNLLVCAVTDFYPSKIKVQWFRNGQEETAGVVSTPLIRNGDWTFQILVMLEMTPQRGDVYTCRVEHPSLQSPIAVEWRLVR
;
A
#
# COMPACT_ATOMS: atom_id res chain seq x y z
N MET A 1 -23.26 -30.14 50.71
CA MET A 1 -22.96 -28.80 51.26
C MET A 1 -21.92 -28.15 50.35
N SER A 2 -22.36 -27.35 49.38
CA SER A 2 -21.46 -26.72 48.39
C SER A 2 -21.17 -25.30 48.86
N GLY A 3 -19.95 -25.03 49.32
CA GLY A 3 -19.52 -23.72 49.78
C GLY A 3 -19.03 -22.88 48.61
N MET A 4 -19.64 -21.71 48.40
CA MET A 4 -19.12 -20.71 47.46
C MET A 4 -17.80 -20.15 48.04
N ALA A 5 -16.68 -20.48 47.40
CA ALA A 5 -15.40 -19.86 47.69
C ALA A 5 -15.42 -18.43 47.14
N ALA A 6 -15.56 -17.44 48.03
CA ALA A 6 -15.45 -16.04 47.66
C ALA A 6 -13.97 -15.69 47.45
N LEU A 7 -13.51 -15.68 46.20
CA LEU A 7 -12.18 -15.15 45.86
C LEU A 7 -12.16 -13.65 46.15
N ARG A 8 -11.38 -13.25 47.16
CA ARG A 8 -11.10 -11.84 47.46
C ARG A 8 -10.03 -11.35 46.49
N LEU A 9 -10.42 -10.58 45.48
CA LEU A 9 -9.46 -9.98 44.55
C LEU A 9 -8.71 -8.83 45.25
N PRO A 10 -7.37 -8.79 45.17
CA PRO A 10 -6.56 -7.76 45.81
C PRO A 10 -6.90 -6.38 45.25
N ARG A 11 -6.87 -5.35 46.10
CA ARG A 11 -7.23 -3.96 45.78
C ARG A 11 -6.52 -3.38 44.54
N GLY A 12 -5.29 -3.83 44.26
CA GLY A 12 -4.51 -3.40 43.08
C GLY A 12 -4.99 -3.98 41.73
N LEU A 13 -5.83 -5.02 41.75
CA LEU A 13 -6.38 -5.60 40.53
C LEU A 13 -7.51 -4.73 39.96
N TRP A 14 -8.27 -4.06 40.83
CA TRP A 14 -9.29 -3.09 40.44
C TRP A 14 -8.69 -1.86 39.76
N THR A 15 -7.58 -1.33 40.30
CA THR A 15 -6.86 -0.21 39.68
C THR A 15 -6.31 -0.59 38.31
N ALA A 16 -5.77 -1.80 38.15
CA ALA A 16 -5.26 -2.26 36.86
C ALA A 16 -6.37 -2.39 35.80
N ALA A 17 -7.53 -2.97 36.16
CA ALA A 17 -8.66 -3.10 35.25
C ALA A 17 -9.21 -1.74 34.78
N VAL A 18 -9.33 -0.76 35.69
CA VAL A 18 -9.77 0.61 35.36
C VAL A 18 -8.78 1.30 34.42
N THR A 19 -7.48 1.18 34.67
CA THR A 19 -6.43 1.75 33.80
C THR A 19 -6.47 1.12 32.40
N VAL A 20 -6.63 -0.20 32.28
CA VAL A 20 -6.74 -0.89 30.99
C VAL A 20 -7.96 -0.40 30.21
N MET A 21 -9.13 -0.31 30.85
CA MET A 21 -10.34 0.20 30.20
C MET A 21 -10.19 1.66 29.77
N LEU A 22 -9.56 2.50 30.59
CA LEU A 22 -9.26 3.89 30.24
C LEU A 22 -8.34 3.99 29.02
N VAL A 23 -7.29 3.16 28.94
CA VAL A 23 -6.39 3.12 27.77
C VAL A 23 -7.16 2.71 26.52
N VAL A 24 -8.00 1.68 26.58
CA VAL A 24 -8.80 1.22 25.44
C VAL A 24 -9.83 2.27 24.98
N LEU A 25 -10.48 2.96 25.92
CA LEU A 25 -11.45 4.02 25.62
C LEU A 25 -10.80 5.32 25.14
N SER A 26 -9.57 5.60 25.57
CA SER A 26 -8.80 6.79 25.18
C SER A 26 -8.01 6.60 23.88
N ALA A 27 -7.82 5.35 23.44
CA ALA A 27 -7.29 5.07 22.12
C ALA A 27 -8.29 5.64 21.10
N PRO A 28 -7.84 6.53 20.19
CA PRO A 28 -8.72 6.95 19.11
C PRO A 28 -9.09 5.69 18.34
N VAL A 29 -10.37 5.35 18.30
CA VAL A 29 -10.89 4.40 17.32
C VAL A 29 -10.55 5.05 15.98
N ALA A 30 -9.49 4.57 15.34
CA ALA A 30 -9.10 5.09 14.04
C ALA A 30 -10.26 4.78 13.10
N GLU A 31 -10.96 5.84 12.69
CA GLU A 31 -12.03 5.75 11.71
C GLU A 31 -11.39 5.26 10.41
N GLY A 32 -11.52 3.97 10.21
CA GLY A 32 -10.77 3.23 9.23
C GLY A 32 -11.57 2.00 8.89
N ARG A 33 -11.33 1.47 7.69
CA ARG A 33 -11.91 0.20 7.29
C ARG A 33 -11.23 -0.92 8.09
N ASP A 34 -12.00 -1.86 8.62
CA ASP A 34 -11.42 -3.01 9.32
C ASP A 34 -10.83 -4.05 8.35
N SER A 35 -11.27 -4.02 7.08
CA SER A 35 -10.85 -4.97 6.04
C SER A 35 -9.87 -4.32 5.06
N PRO A 36 -8.65 -4.86 4.91
CA PRO A 36 -7.72 -4.45 3.86
C PRO A 36 -8.32 -4.62 2.46
N LEU A 37 -7.95 -3.74 1.53
CA LEU A 37 -8.34 -3.79 0.12
C LEU A 37 -7.10 -3.90 -0.76
N GLU A 38 -7.15 -4.77 -1.75
CA GLU A 38 -6.08 -4.95 -2.73
C GLU A 38 -6.03 -3.78 -3.72
N PRO A 39 -4.82 -3.32 -4.10
CA PRO A 39 -4.67 -2.27 -5.09
C PRO A 39 -5.02 -2.74 -6.50
N THR A 40 -5.67 -1.86 -7.25
CA THR A 40 -5.72 -1.95 -8.71
C THR A 40 -4.45 -1.31 -9.27
N VAL A 41 -3.73 -2.02 -10.16
CA VAL A 41 -2.46 -1.55 -10.74
C VAL A 41 -2.58 -1.48 -12.26
N THR A 42 -2.30 -0.31 -12.82
CA THR A 42 -2.25 -0.12 -14.28
C THR A 42 -0.96 0.60 -14.68
N ILE A 43 -0.46 0.29 -15.87
CA ILE A 43 0.70 0.97 -16.45
C ILE A 43 0.30 1.61 -17.77
N SER A 44 0.62 2.89 -17.93
CA SER A 44 0.40 3.62 -19.17
C SER A 44 1.56 4.57 -19.47
N PRO A 45 1.99 4.71 -20.74
CA PRO A 45 2.91 5.76 -21.11
C PRO A 45 2.19 7.12 -21.10
N SER A 46 2.90 8.20 -20.77
CA SER A 46 2.35 9.56 -20.78
C SER A 46 2.03 10.05 -22.19
N LYS A 47 2.72 9.49 -23.19
CA LYS A 47 2.55 9.79 -24.61
C LYS A 47 2.61 8.50 -25.41
N THR A 48 1.81 8.43 -26.47
CA THR A 48 1.88 7.36 -27.47
C THR A 48 3.10 7.61 -28.37
N GLU A 49 4.30 7.27 -27.91
CA GLU A 49 5.55 7.52 -28.65
C GLU A 49 6.18 6.25 -29.23
N ALA A 50 7.01 6.47 -30.26
CA ALA A 50 7.86 5.48 -30.89
C ALA A 50 9.16 5.26 -30.09
N LEU A 51 9.89 4.19 -30.42
CA LEU A 51 11.20 3.86 -29.85
C LEU A 51 12.17 5.07 -29.82
N ASN A 52 13.08 5.06 -28.84
CA ASN A 52 14.20 6.02 -28.71
C ASN A 52 13.82 7.49 -28.45
N HIS A 53 12.58 7.76 -28.04
CA HIS A 53 12.15 9.09 -27.59
C HIS A 53 11.94 9.10 -26.08
N HIS A 54 12.23 10.24 -25.45
CA HIS A 54 12.06 10.41 -24.01
C HIS A 54 10.57 10.44 -23.65
N ASN A 55 10.17 9.52 -22.78
CA ASN A 55 8.80 9.36 -22.33
C ASN A 55 8.75 9.13 -20.81
N LEU A 56 7.55 9.09 -20.27
CA LEU A 56 7.28 8.82 -18.87
C LEU A 56 6.33 7.62 -18.79
N LEU A 57 6.71 6.57 -18.07
CA LEU A 57 5.79 5.49 -17.71
C LEU A 57 5.13 5.82 -16.39
N VAL A 58 3.81 5.67 -16.32
CA VAL A 58 3.02 5.92 -15.11
C VAL A 58 2.49 4.60 -14.61
N CYS A 59 2.83 4.23 -13.38
CA CYS A 59 2.18 3.15 -12.64
C CYS A 59 1.13 3.78 -11.73
N ALA A 60 -0.14 3.62 -12.08
CA ALA A 60 -1.26 4.06 -11.25
C ALA A 60 -1.66 2.91 -10.33
N VAL A 61 -1.62 3.19 -9.02
CA VAL A 61 -2.00 2.25 -7.96
C VAL A 61 -3.16 2.86 -7.20
N THR A 62 -4.35 2.26 -7.30
CA THR A 62 -5.62 2.84 -6.82
C THR A 62 -6.40 1.88 -5.94
N ASP A 63 -7.41 2.41 -5.24
CA ASP A 63 -8.46 1.66 -4.54
C ASP A 63 -7.97 0.75 -3.41
N PHE A 64 -6.80 1.05 -2.82
CA PHE A 64 -6.20 0.22 -1.78
C PHE A 64 -6.38 0.77 -0.36
N TYR A 65 -6.30 -0.12 0.62
CA TYR A 65 -6.31 0.22 2.04
C TYR A 65 -5.63 -0.90 2.85
N PRO A 66 -4.77 -0.61 3.85
CA PRO A 66 -4.44 0.69 4.42
C PRO A 66 -3.44 1.52 3.59
N SER A 67 -3.00 2.68 4.09
CA SER A 67 -2.08 3.58 3.37
C SER A 67 -0.68 3.02 3.13
N LYS A 68 -0.25 2.02 3.90
CA LYS A 68 1.11 1.46 3.82
C LYS A 68 1.27 0.68 2.51
N ILE A 69 2.13 1.17 1.63
CA ILE A 69 2.39 0.54 0.33
C ILE A 69 3.86 0.70 -0.06
N LYS A 70 4.39 -0.24 -0.85
CA LYS A 70 5.69 -0.14 -1.50
C LYS A 70 5.50 -0.37 -2.99
N VAL A 71 5.98 0.58 -3.81
CA VAL A 71 5.87 0.53 -5.26
C VAL A 71 7.27 0.72 -5.83
N GLN A 72 7.72 -0.21 -6.67
CA GLN A 72 9.07 -0.23 -7.24
C GLN A 72 9.00 -0.43 -8.75
N TRP A 73 9.89 0.26 -9.46
CA TRP A 73 10.09 0.04 -10.89
C TRP A 73 11.24 -0.91 -11.12
N PHE A 74 11.10 -1.78 -12.12
CA PHE A 74 12.16 -2.61 -12.63
C PHE A 74 12.25 -2.47 -14.14
N ARG A 75 13.47 -2.50 -14.67
CA ARG A 75 13.75 -2.62 -16.10
C ARG A 75 14.56 -3.89 -16.32
N ASN A 76 14.02 -4.82 -17.11
CA ASN A 76 14.68 -6.10 -17.43
C ASN A 76 15.11 -6.88 -16.17
N GLY A 77 14.31 -6.79 -15.10
CA GLY A 77 14.57 -7.44 -13.81
C GLY A 77 15.49 -6.68 -12.86
N GLN A 78 16.11 -5.57 -13.29
CA GLN A 78 16.92 -4.71 -12.43
C GLN A 78 16.06 -3.58 -11.86
N GLU A 79 16.17 -3.31 -10.55
CA GLU A 79 15.44 -2.21 -9.92
C GLU A 79 15.92 -0.86 -10.45
N GLU A 80 14.96 -0.01 -10.84
CA GLU A 80 15.18 1.36 -11.29
C GLU A 80 14.79 2.33 -10.19
N THR A 81 15.74 3.17 -9.78
CA THR A 81 15.50 4.26 -8.82
C THR A 81 15.80 5.63 -9.43
N ALA A 82 16.62 5.69 -10.48
CA ALA A 82 16.91 6.91 -11.20
C ALA A 82 15.71 7.30 -12.07
N GLY A 83 15.31 8.57 -12.05
CA GLY A 83 14.16 9.05 -12.81
C GLY A 83 12.80 8.58 -12.26
N VAL A 84 12.75 7.94 -11.09
CA VAL A 84 11.50 7.56 -10.42
C VAL A 84 10.99 8.73 -9.58
N VAL A 85 9.73 9.11 -9.81
CA VAL A 85 9.04 10.17 -9.06
C VAL A 85 7.66 9.69 -8.66
N SER A 86 7.27 9.90 -7.39
CA SER A 86 5.94 9.56 -6.89
C SER A 86 5.13 10.80 -6.54
N THR A 87 3.82 10.76 -6.77
CA THR A 87 2.91 11.74 -6.15
C THR A 87 2.85 11.51 -4.64
N PRO A 88 2.37 12.51 -3.86
CA PRO A 88 1.89 12.24 -2.52
C PRO A 88 0.79 11.16 -2.55
N LEU A 89 0.64 10.45 -1.43
CA LEU A 89 -0.48 9.53 -1.23
C LEU A 89 -1.78 10.33 -1.07
N ILE A 90 -2.78 10.02 -1.88
CA ILE A 90 -4.08 10.70 -1.86
C ILE A 90 -5.09 9.76 -1.21
N ARG A 91 -5.86 10.26 -0.23
CA ARG A 91 -6.99 9.55 0.35
C ARG A 91 -8.27 9.90 -0.42
N ASN A 92 -9.01 8.89 -0.82
CA ASN A 92 -10.31 9.00 -1.47
C ASN A 92 -11.43 9.22 -0.44
N GLY A 93 -12.62 9.63 -0.92
CA GLY A 93 -13.80 9.83 -0.05
C GLY A 93 -14.39 8.56 0.55
N ASP A 94 -13.94 7.38 0.09
CA ASP A 94 -14.38 6.05 0.50
C ASP A 94 -13.33 5.30 1.37
N TRP A 95 -12.42 6.06 1.98
CA TRP A 95 -11.30 5.58 2.83
C TRP A 95 -10.15 4.90 2.10
N THR A 96 -10.27 4.64 0.79
CA THR A 96 -9.18 4.07 0.00
C THR A 96 -8.10 5.10 -0.31
N PHE A 97 -6.97 4.64 -0.83
CA PHE A 97 -5.85 5.47 -1.22
C PHE A 97 -5.46 5.24 -2.68
N GLN A 98 -4.76 6.23 -3.23
CA GLN A 98 -4.14 6.16 -4.53
C GLN A 98 -2.78 6.86 -4.56
N ILE A 99 -1.88 6.36 -5.41
CA ILE A 99 -0.56 6.92 -5.67
C ILE A 99 -0.17 6.68 -7.13
N LEU A 100 0.49 7.67 -7.75
CA LEU A 100 1.13 7.50 -9.06
C LEU A 100 2.63 7.41 -8.86
N VAL A 101 3.26 6.38 -9.42
CA VAL A 101 4.72 6.24 -9.44
C VAL A 101 5.19 6.22 -10.87
N MET A 102 5.91 7.27 -11.24
CA MET A 102 6.32 7.59 -12.60
C MET A 102 7.80 7.26 -12.78
N LEU A 103 8.18 6.80 -13.97
CA LEU A 103 9.55 6.51 -14.37
C LEU A 103 9.87 7.25 -15.67
N GLU A 104 10.85 8.15 -15.61
CA GLU A 104 11.47 8.74 -16.82
C GLU A 104 12.25 7.67 -17.57
N MET A 105 12.00 7.54 -18.87
CA MET A 105 12.59 6.46 -19.66
C MET A 105 12.69 6.81 -21.15
N THR A 106 13.62 6.15 -21.83
CA THR A 106 13.73 6.17 -23.29
C THR A 106 13.62 4.72 -23.75
N PRO A 107 12.44 4.28 -24.27
CA PRO A 107 12.18 2.86 -24.47
C PRO A 107 13.02 2.33 -25.62
N GLN A 108 13.71 1.23 -25.36
CA GLN A 108 14.44 0.49 -26.38
C GLN A 108 13.70 -0.80 -26.73
N ARG A 109 13.98 -1.32 -27.93
CA ARG A 109 13.37 -2.56 -28.38
C ARG A 109 13.81 -3.70 -27.47
N GLY A 110 12.83 -4.41 -26.91
CA GLY A 110 13.08 -5.55 -26.04
C GLY A 110 13.09 -5.21 -24.55
N ASP A 111 13.05 -3.92 -24.19
CA ASP A 111 12.88 -3.53 -22.80
C ASP A 111 11.55 -4.03 -22.23
N VAL A 112 11.63 -4.47 -20.98
CA VAL A 112 10.49 -4.87 -20.16
C VAL A 112 10.51 -4.01 -18.92
N TYR A 113 9.48 -3.19 -18.77
CA TYR A 113 9.29 -2.40 -17.56
C TYR A 113 8.28 -3.10 -16.67
N THR A 114 8.57 -3.20 -15.38
CA THR A 114 7.69 -3.86 -14.41
C THR A 114 7.42 -2.91 -13.26
N CYS A 115 6.15 -2.62 -12.98
CA CYS A 115 5.74 -2.01 -11.73
C CYS A 115 5.42 -3.11 -10.74
N ARG A 116 6.18 -3.19 -9.65
CA ARG A 116 5.98 -4.15 -8.56
C ARG A 116 5.37 -3.45 -7.36
N VAL A 117 4.26 -3.98 -6.86
CA VAL A 117 3.51 -3.43 -5.74
C VAL A 117 3.45 -4.44 -4.61
N GLU A 118 3.91 -4.03 -3.44
CA GLU A 118 3.76 -4.76 -2.18
C GLU A 118 2.83 -3.98 -1.26
N HIS A 119 1.81 -4.66 -0.74
CA HIS A 119 0.78 -4.05 0.09
C HIS A 119 0.23 -5.08 1.09
N PRO A 120 -0.10 -4.71 2.34
CA PRO A 120 -0.51 -5.66 3.39
C PRO A 120 -1.75 -6.51 3.09
N SER A 121 -2.60 -6.10 2.14
CA SER A 121 -3.74 -6.92 1.72
C SER A 121 -3.37 -8.05 0.77
N LEU A 122 -2.17 -8.03 0.19
CA LEU A 122 -1.72 -9.00 -0.82
C LEU A 122 -0.96 -10.16 -0.17
N GLN A 123 -1.25 -11.39 -0.59
CA GLN A 123 -0.46 -12.57 -0.20
C GLN A 123 0.90 -12.62 -0.92
N SER A 124 0.95 -12.05 -2.13
CA SER A 124 2.16 -11.95 -2.96
C SER A 124 2.19 -10.62 -3.71
N PRO A 125 3.36 -10.06 -4.04
CA PRO A 125 3.44 -8.81 -4.78
C PRO A 125 2.72 -8.88 -6.14
N ILE A 126 2.04 -7.79 -6.52
CA ILE A 126 1.56 -7.61 -7.89
C ILE A 126 2.74 -7.16 -8.74
N ALA A 127 2.91 -7.75 -9.92
CA ALA A 127 3.89 -7.32 -10.92
C ALA A 127 3.18 -7.14 -12.26
N VAL A 128 3.05 -5.89 -12.71
CA VAL A 128 2.49 -5.57 -14.03
C VAL A 128 3.62 -5.23 -14.98
N GLU A 129 3.67 -5.90 -16.13
CA GLU A 129 4.65 -5.62 -17.17
C GLU A 129 4.11 -4.64 -18.21
N TRP A 130 4.99 -3.79 -18.72
CA TRP A 130 4.76 -2.98 -19.90
C TRP A 130 5.89 -3.18 -20.90
N ARG A 131 5.52 -3.32 -22.16
CA ARG A 131 6.42 -3.46 -23.31
C ARG A 131 5.92 -2.53 -24.40
N LEU A 132 6.84 -1.91 -25.12
CA LEU A 132 6.45 -1.17 -26.31
C LEU A 132 5.98 -2.17 -27.37
N VAL A 133 4.67 -2.18 -27.62
CA VAL A 133 4.06 -2.91 -28.73
C VAL A 133 4.30 -2.05 -29.97
N ARG A 134 4.92 -2.65 -30.99
CA ARG A 134 5.26 -1.95 -32.24
C ARG A 134 4.05 -1.30 -32.89
#